data_AF-A0A9R0QUL4-F1
#
_entry.id   AF-A0A9R0QUL4-F1
#
_cell.length_a   1.000
_cell.length_b   1.000
_cell.length_c   1.000
_cell.angle_alpha   90.00
_cell.angle_beta   90.00
_cell.angle_gamma   90.00
#
_symmetry.space_group_name_H-M   'P 1'
#
loop_
_entity.id
_entity.type
_entity.pdbx_description
1 polymer ?
#
loop_
_entity_poly.entity_id
_entity_poly.type
_entity_poly.pdbx_seq_one_letter_code
_entity_poly.pdbx_strand_id
1 'polypeptide(L)'
;MAGKDYWGLPGWRLAFIMVALVSFIIGILVYLYSTDPRRIPGNHLLDDDDYERLSSKDVLPPTSIWMDSWVAMKSVMKVKTFQIIVLQGIIGSLPWTAIVFFTMWFELIGFDNRSSAALNSLFAIGCASGALLGGVLADRLSRHYPDSARIMCAQFSAFMGIPFSWILLTVIPQSTDYWFAYAVTLFFMGITISWCATSANNPMFAEVVPPKHRTMIYAFDRAFEGSFASLAAPAVGLVTEKIYGYDAKTVNIANGSAQGAYALSRGLLTMMILPFGICVLFYSPLYLVFKHDRDNAKVARFKDQELI
;
A
#
# COMPACT_ATOMS: atom_id res chain seq x y z
N MET A 1 -15.15 -18.61 11.76
CA MET A 1 -15.88 -17.95 12.86
C MET A 1 -17.08 -17.17 12.35
N ALA A 2 -17.00 -16.44 11.24
CA ALA A 2 -18.11 -15.58 10.76
C ALA A 2 -19.45 -16.29 10.47
N GLY A 3 -19.44 -17.52 9.92
CA GLY A 3 -20.66 -18.26 9.55
C GLY A 3 -21.29 -19.14 10.64
N LYS A 4 -20.86 -19.03 11.92
CA LYS A 4 -21.44 -19.79 13.04
C LYS A 4 -21.95 -18.84 14.11
N ASP A 5 -23.04 -19.22 14.76
CA ASP A 5 -23.55 -18.51 15.92
C ASP A 5 -22.84 -19.02 17.18
N TYR A 6 -22.29 -18.07 17.94
CA TYR A 6 -21.65 -18.34 19.22
C TYR A 6 -22.50 -17.67 20.30
N TRP A 7 -23.10 -18.48 21.17
CA TRP A 7 -23.95 -17.98 22.28
C TRP A 7 -25.05 -17.00 21.83
N GLY A 8 -25.69 -17.28 20.69
CA GLY A 8 -26.73 -16.42 20.11
C GLY A 8 -26.22 -15.15 19.42
N LEU A 9 -24.91 -14.94 19.36
CA LEU A 9 -24.29 -13.85 18.60
C LEU A 9 -23.73 -14.38 17.28
N PRO A 10 -24.02 -13.70 16.15
CA PRO A 10 -23.37 -13.98 14.88
C PRO A 10 -21.86 -13.85 15.02
N GLY A 11 -21.10 -14.83 14.53
CA GLY A 11 -19.66 -14.88 14.74
C GLY A 11 -18.87 -13.69 14.14
N TRP A 12 -19.44 -12.94 13.19
CA TRP A 12 -18.84 -11.69 12.69
C TRP A 12 -18.81 -10.58 13.76
N ARG A 13 -19.83 -10.52 14.64
CA ARG A 13 -19.87 -9.54 15.75
C ARG A 13 -18.78 -9.85 16.77
N LEU A 14 -18.61 -11.13 17.09
CA LEU A 14 -17.57 -11.59 17.98
C LEU A 14 -16.18 -11.25 17.44
N ALA A 15 -15.96 -11.41 16.13
CA ALA A 15 -14.70 -11.03 15.49
C ALA A 15 -14.39 -9.52 15.67
N PHE A 16 -15.38 -8.63 15.49
CA PHE A 16 -15.19 -7.20 15.73
C PHE A 16 -14.85 -6.87 17.19
N ILE A 17 -15.52 -7.52 18.15
CA ILE A 17 -15.25 -7.32 19.58
C ILE A 17 -13.82 -7.73 19.91
N MET A 18 -13.35 -8.86 19.40
CA MET A 18 -11.98 -9.34 19.62
C MET A 18 -10.94 -8.35 19.05
N VAL A 19 -11.14 -7.85 17.84
CA VAL A 19 -10.24 -6.87 17.22
C VAL A 19 -10.25 -5.53 17.98
N ALA A 20 -11.41 -5.10 18.47
CA ALA A 20 -11.54 -3.89 19.29
C ALA A 20 -10.78 -4.02 20.61
N LEU A 21 -10.89 -5.18 21.28
CA LEU A 21 -10.19 -5.45 22.54
C LEU A 21 -8.67 -5.44 22.35
N VAL A 22 -8.16 -6.08 21.29
CA VAL A 22 -6.73 -6.04 20.96
C VAL A 22 -6.27 -4.61 20.67
N SER A 23 -7.02 -3.85 19.88
CA SER A 23 -6.72 -2.44 19.59
C SER A 23 -6.69 -1.57 20.85
N PHE A 24 -7.60 -1.83 21.80
CA PHE A 24 -7.64 -1.14 23.08
C PHE A 24 -6.39 -1.42 23.94
N ILE A 25 -5.95 -2.69 24.00
CA ILE A 25 -4.71 -3.07 24.68
C ILE A 25 -3.51 -2.36 24.05
N ILE A 26 -3.42 -2.35 22.72
CA ILE A 26 -2.34 -1.64 22.00
C ILE A 26 -2.37 -0.14 22.34
N GLY A 27 -3.55 0.48 22.39
CA GLY A 27 -3.70 1.88 22.81
C GLY A 27 -3.18 2.15 24.21
N ILE A 28 -3.46 1.27 25.17
CA ILE A 28 -2.91 1.36 26.54
C ILE A 28 -1.39 1.22 26.52
N LEU A 29 -0.84 0.25 25.78
CA LEU A 29 0.61 0.05 25.68
C LEU A 29 1.30 1.28 25.08
N VAL A 30 0.73 1.87 24.03
CA VAL A 30 1.25 3.12 23.45
C VAL A 30 1.20 4.25 24.47
N TYR A 31 0.10 4.40 25.21
CA TYR A 31 -0.01 5.42 26.25
C TYR A 31 1.05 5.26 27.36
N LEU A 32 1.34 4.03 27.78
CA LEU A 32 2.28 3.75 28.87
C LEU A 32 3.76 3.81 28.44
N TYR A 33 4.08 3.35 27.22
CA TYR A 33 5.46 3.17 26.78
C TYR A 33 5.94 4.17 25.72
N SER A 34 5.04 4.84 24.99
CA SER A 34 5.44 5.81 23.98
C SER A 34 5.96 7.09 24.63
N THR A 35 7.26 7.36 24.45
CA THR A 35 7.85 8.62 24.89
C THR A 35 7.72 9.66 23.78
N ASP A 36 7.20 10.84 24.09
CA ASP A 36 7.16 11.95 23.13
C ASP A 36 8.59 12.47 22.91
N PRO A 37 9.16 12.38 21.69
CA PRO A 37 10.50 12.86 21.39
C PRO A 37 10.64 14.39 21.54
N ARG A 38 9.55 15.15 21.63
CA ARG A 38 9.57 16.59 21.94
C ARG A 38 9.80 16.89 23.42
N ARG A 39 9.70 15.88 24.29
CA ARG A 39 9.77 16.01 25.75
C ARG A 39 10.99 15.33 26.36
N ILE A 40 12.08 15.11 25.61
CA ILE A 40 13.28 14.50 26.17
C ILE A 40 13.87 15.45 27.23
N PRO A 41 13.76 15.16 28.54
CA PRO A 41 14.34 15.98 29.58
C PRO A 41 15.77 15.47 29.78
N GLY A 42 16.79 16.17 29.28
CA GLY A 42 18.18 15.77 29.50
C GLY A 42 19.23 16.22 28.48
N ASN A 43 18.88 16.82 27.35
CA ASN A 43 19.87 17.50 26.51
C ASN A 43 20.14 18.92 27.06
N HIS A 44 20.79 19.00 28.21
CA HIS A 44 21.42 20.21 28.78
C HIS A 44 22.64 20.68 27.94
N LEU A 45 22.50 20.68 26.62
CA LEU A 45 23.47 21.33 25.71
C LEU A 45 22.86 22.49 24.94
N LEU A 46 21.56 22.73 25.11
CA LEU A 46 20.88 23.93 24.64
C LEU A 46 19.95 24.34 25.79
N ASP A 47 20.42 25.29 26.61
CA ASP A 47 19.59 25.96 27.61
C ASP A 47 18.32 26.48 26.92
N ASP A 48 17.19 26.46 27.64
CA ASP A 48 15.90 27.01 27.18
C ASP A 48 16.04 28.47 26.68
N ASP A 49 17.07 29.19 27.16
CA ASP A 49 17.42 30.55 26.74
C ASP A 49 17.97 30.65 25.30
N ASP A 50 18.56 29.58 24.74
CA ASP A 50 19.09 29.58 23.38
C ASP A 50 17.99 29.31 22.33
N TYR A 51 16.90 28.63 22.71
CA TYR A 51 15.73 28.48 21.83
C TYR A 51 14.96 29.80 21.68
N GLU A 52 14.83 30.58 22.77
CA GLU A 52 14.30 31.94 22.66
C GLU A 52 15.25 32.86 21.88
N ARG A 53 16.58 32.72 22.02
CA ARG A 53 17.55 33.55 21.27
C ARG A 53 17.70 33.19 19.79
N LEU A 54 17.62 31.92 19.41
CA LEU A 54 17.57 31.49 18.00
C LEU A 54 16.21 31.80 17.35
N SER A 55 15.13 31.80 18.13
CA SER A 55 13.80 32.20 17.65
C SER A 55 13.60 33.73 17.58
N SER A 56 14.45 34.53 18.24
CA SER A 56 14.28 35.99 18.33
C SER A 56 15.24 36.82 17.50
N LYS A 57 16.21 36.21 16.81
CA LYS A 57 17.25 36.97 16.08
C LYS A 57 17.25 36.94 14.56
N ASP A 58 16.33 36.24 13.91
CA ASP A 58 16.04 36.52 12.49
C ASP A 58 14.55 36.81 12.29
N VAL A 59 14.33 38.08 11.98
CA VAL A 59 13.07 38.77 11.74
C VAL A 59 12.19 38.00 10.76
N LEU A 60 11.05 37.48 11.24
CA LEU A 60 9.67 37.65 10.75
C LEU A 60 8.73 36.78 11.62
N PRO A 61 7.45 37.18 11.85
CA PRO A 61 6.51 36.45 12.71
C PRO A 61 6.34 35.01 12.20
N PRO A 62 5.94 34.02 13.03
CA PRO A 62 5.68 32.68 12.53
C PRO A 62 4.56 32.80 11.50
N THR A 63 4.94 32.77 10.22
CA THR A 63 4.00 32.58 9.13
C THR A 63 3.22 31.35 9.51
N SER A 64 1.90 31.52 9.65
CA SER A 64 0.96 30.50 10.12
C SER A 64 1.45 29.09 9.74
N ILE A 65 1.47 28.14 10.67
CA ILE A 65 1.87 26.73 10.41
C ILE A 65 1.25 26.19 9.10
N TRP A 66 0.07 26.71 8.73
CA TRP A 66 -0.62 26.50 7.46
C TRP A 66 0.13 27.01 6.23
N MET A 67 0.67 28.22 6.28
CA MET A 67 1.49 28.82 5.23
C MET A 67 2.79 28.04 5.03
N ASP A 68 3.47 27.68 6.12
CA ASP A 68 4.69 26.86 6.05
C ASP A 68 4.38 25.47 5.48
N SER A 69 3.26 24.88 5.90
CA SER A 69 2.76 23.61 5.36
C SER A 69 2.35 23.73 3.88
N TRP A 70 1.78 24.86 3.47
CA TRP A 70 1.38 25.13 2.09
C TRP A 70 2.60 25.32 1.18
N VAL A 71 3.61 26.04 1.64
CA VAL A 71 4.88 26.22 0.92
C VAL A 71 5.61 24.88 0.80
N ALA A 72 5.67 24.11 1.88
CA ALA A 72 6.20 22.74 1.87
C ALA A 72 5.44 21.86 0.86
N MET A 73 4.10 21.86 0.92
CA MET A 73 3.25 21.13 -0.01
C MET A 73 3.50 21.53 -1.46
N LYS A 74 3.57 22.82 -1.77
CA LYS A 74 3.85 23.31 -3.12
C LYS A 74 5.24 22.88 -3.62
N SER A 75 6.21 22.80 -2.72
CA SER A 75 7.55 22.29 -3.03
C SER A 75 7.51 20.79 -3.35
N VAL A 76 6.82 20.00 -2.52
CA VAL A 76 6.59 18.56 -2.71
C VAL A 76 5.87 18.27 -4.02
N MET A 77 4.77 18.96 -4.30
CA MET A 77 3.95 18.74 -5.50
C MET A 77 4.68 19.09 -6.80
N LYS A 78 5.75 19.90 -6.75
CA LYS A 78 6.58 20.21 -7.92
C LYS A 78 7.58 19.11 -8.25
N VAL A 79 7.85 18.20 -7.31
CA VAL A 79 8.76 17.07 -7.55
C VAL A 79 8.12 16.13 -8.57
N LYS A 80 8.75 15.98 -9.73
CA LYS A 80 8.22 15.15 -10.81
C LYS A 80 8.19 13.68 -10.42
N THR A 81 9.18 13.22 -9.67
CA THR A 81 9.21 11.89 -9.07
C THR A 81 7.97 11.65 -8.20
N PHE A 82 7.55 12.63 -7.39
CA PHE A 82 6.34 12.52 -6.57
C PHE A 82 5.08 12.40 -7.41
N GLN A 83 4.93 13.24 -8.45
CA GLN A 83 3.77 13.18 -9.35
C GLN A 83 3.65 11.82 -10.05
N ILE A 84 4.75 11.26 -10.53
CA ILE A 84 4.75 9.96 -11.22
C ILE A 84 4.42 8.83 -10.23
N ILE A 85 5.01 8.83 -9.03
CA ILE A 85 4.70 7.80 -8.02
C ILE A 85 3.24 7.88 -7.59
N VAL A 86 2.70 9.08 -7.32
CA VAL A 86 1.29 9.23 -6.95
C VAL A 86 0.36 8.76 -8.06
N LEU A 87 0.66 9.11 -9.32
CA LEU A 87 -0.14 8.66 -10.47
C LEU A 87 -0.07 7.13 -10.63
N GLN A 88 1.12 6.55 -10.47
CA GLN A 88 1.30 5.10 -10.45
C GLN A 88 0.53 4.48 -9.29
N GLY A 89 0.57 5.08 -8.10
CA GLY A 89 -0.07 4.63 -6.88
C GLY A 89 -1.59 4.60 -6.96
N ILE A 90 -2.20 5.63 -7.58
CA ILE A 90 -3.64 5.68 -7.87
C ILE A 90 -4.07 4.48 -8.73
N ILE A 91 -3.26 4.10 -9.72
CA ILE A 91 -3.58 2.98 -10.60
C ILE A 91 -3.22 1.64 -9.93
N GLY A 92 -2.11 1.62 -9.19
CA GLY A 92 -1.59 0.44 -8.50
C GLY A 92 -2.40 0.05 -7.28
N SER A 93 -3.23 0.95 -6.75
CA SER A 93 -4.18 0.67 -5.68
C SER A 93 -5.45 -0.02 -6.19
N LEU A 94 -5.78 0.08 -7.49
CA LEU A 94 -6.96 -0.57 -8.05
C LEU A 94 -6.92 -2.10 -7.86
N PRO A 95 -5.82 -2.83 -8.19
CA PRO A 95 -5.74 -4.26 -7.93
C PRO A 95 -5.86 -4.62 -6.44
N TRP A 96 -5.32 -3.80 -5.53
CA TRP A 96 -5.45 -4.02 -4.08
C TRP A 96 -6.90 -3.97 -3.62
N THR A 97 -7.72 -3.09 -4.19
CA THR A 97 -9.16 -3.08 -3.90
C THR A 97 -9.89 -4.28 -4.48
N ALA A 98 -9.47 -4.77 -5.66
CA ALA A 98 -10.04 -5.96 -6.27
C ALA A 98 -9.78 -7.21 -5.41
N ILE A 99 -8.59 -7.31 -4.80
CA ILE A 99 -8.22 -8.41 -3.92
C ILE A 99 -9.17 -8.55 -2.70
N VAL A 100 -9.82 -7.47 -2.24
CA VAL A 100 -10.81 -7.55 -1.15
C VAL A 100 -11.98 -8.47 -1.51
N PHE A 101 -12.34 -8.57 -2.80
CA PHE A 101 -13.38 -9.48 -3.29
C PHE A 101 -12.93 -10.93 -3.41
N PHE A 102 -11.65 -11.27 -3.19
CA PHE A 102 -11.17 -12.66 -3.24
C PHE A 102 -11.91 -13.54 -2.24
N THR A 103 -12.19 -13.03 -1.04
CA THR A 103 -12.97 -13.76 -0.03
C THR A 103 -14.33 -14.16 -0.57
N MET A 104 -15.05 -13.21 -1.18
CA MET A 104 -16.35 -13.46 -1.80
C MET A 104 -16.22 -14.44 -2.97
N TRP A 105 -15.19 -14.29 -3.80
CA TRP A 105 -14.96 -15.19 -4.92
C TRP A 105 -14.69 -16.63 -4.48
N PHE A 106 -13.88 -16.86 -3.44
CA PHE A 106 -13.66 -18.20 -2.88
C PHE A 106 -14.95 -18.80 -2.32
N GLU A 107 -15.77 -18.01 -1.64
CA GLU A 107 -17.08 -18.46 -1.15
C GLU A 107 -18.02 -18.81 -2.31
N LEU A 108 -18.00 -18.06 -3.42
CA LEU A 108 -18.79 -18.38 -4.63
C LEU A 108 -18.35 -19.66 -5.33
N ILE A 109 -17.05 -20.00 -5.28
CA ILE A 109 -16.52 -21.30 -5.76
C ILE A 109 -17.05 -22.46 -4.89
N GLY A 110 -17.43 -22.17 -3.64
CA GLY A 110 -17.91 -23.17 -2.68
C GLY A 110 -16.91 -23.50 -1.58
N PHE A 111 -15.82 -22.72 -1.42
CA PHE A 111 -14.95 -22.86 -0.26
C PHE A 111 -15.67 -22.43 1.02
N ASP A 112 -15.40 -23.14 2.12
CA ASP A 112 -15.91 -22.74 3.42
C ASP A 112 -15.19 -21.48 3.93
N ASN A 113 -15.83 -20.73 4.82
CA ASN A 113 -15.29 -19.47 5.33
C ASN A 113 -13.93 -19.66 6.04
N ARG A 114 -13.62 -20.87 6.54
CA ARG A 114 -12.32 -21.16 7.17
C ARG A 114 -11.23 -21.29 6.11
N SER A 115 -11.47 -22.03 5.04
CA SER A 115 -10.55 -22.21 3.92
C SER A 115 -10.28 -20.89 3.21
N SER A 116 -11.32 -20.09 2.94
CA SER A 116 -11.19 -18.76 2.34
C SER A 116 -10.38 -17.81 3.23
N ALA A 117 -10.62 -17.83 4.55
CA ALA A 117 -9.83 -17.06 5.50
C ALA A 117 -8.37 -17.54 5.58
N ALA A 118 -8.13 -18.85 5.53
CA ALA A 118 -6.79 -19.42 5.52
C ALA A 118 -6.00 -19.02 4.25
N LEU A 119 -6.64 -19.05 3.07
CA LEU A 119 -6.05 -18.60 1.81
C LEU A 119 -5.68 -17.11 1.86
N ASN A 120 -6.59 -16.25 2.33
CA ASN A 120 -6.30 -14.83 2.52
C ASN A 120 -5.21 -14.56 3.57
N SER A 121 -5.15 -15.38 4.63
CA SER A 121 -4.09 -15.28 5.64
C SER A 121 -2.73 -15.67 5.06
N LEU A 122 -2.66 -16.73 4.25
CA LEU A 122 -1.46 -17.12 3.53
C LEU A 122 -1.01 -16.05 2.55
N PHE A 123 -1.95 -15.43 1.82
CA PHE A 123 -1.67 -14.27 0.99
C PHE A 123 -1.08 -13.11 1.81
N ALA A 124 -1.67 -12.78 2.97
CA ALA A 124 -1.17 -11.72 3.85
C ALA A 124 0.25 -12.02 4.41
N ILE A 125 0.53 -13.28 4.77
CA ILE A 125 1.88 -13.73 5.16
C ILE A 125 2.85 -13.60 3.98
N GLY A 126 2.41 -13.96 2.78
CA GLY A 126 3.15 -13.75 1.52
C GLY A 126 3.47 -12.28 1.31
N CYS A 127 2.48 -11.39 1.48
CA CYS A 127 2.68 -9.94 1.38
C CYS A 127 3.68 -9.40 2.40
N ALA A 128 3.58 -9.82 3.67
CA ALA A 128 4.50 -9.39 4.73
C ALA A 128 5.95 -9.86 4.47
N SER A 129 6.12 -11.13 4.11
CA SER A 129 7.43 -11.68 3.75
C SER A 129 7.99 -11.04 2.48
N GLY A 130 7.15 -10.85 1.46
CA GLY A 130 7.51 -10.13 0.23
C GLY A 130 7.93 -8.68 0.49
N ALA A 131 7.23 -7.96 1.35
CA ALA A 131 7.54 -6.58 1.67
C ALA A 131 8.94 -6.45 2.30
N LEU A 132 9.29 -7.39 3.19
CA LEU A 132 10.63 -7.51 3.78
C LEU A 132 11.69 -7.89 2.73
N LEU A 133 11.42 -8.94 1.94
CA LEU A 133 12.36 -9.41 0.91
C LEU A 133 12.62 -8.35 -0.17
N GLY A 134 11.56 -7.69 -0.65
CA GLY A 134 11.63 -6.61 -1.63
C GLY A 134 12.44 -5.42 -1.11
N GLY A 135 12.26 -5.05 0.17
CA GLY A 135 13.07 -4.01 0.82
C GLY A 135 14.55 -4.39 0.89
N VAL A 136 14.88 -5.56 1.45
CA VAL A 136 16.27 -6.04 1.59
C VAL A 136 16.95 -6.19 0.23
N LEU A 137 16.25 -6.74 -0.76
CA LEU A 137 16.79 -6.94 -2.10
C LEU A 137 17.05 -5.59 -2.78
N ALA A 138 16.11 -4.66 -2.71
CA ALA A 138 16.26 -3.33 -3.29
C ALA A 138 17.38 -2.53 -2.62
N ASP A 139 17.54 -2.64 -1.30
CA ASP A 139 18.64 -1.99 -0.58
C ASP A 139 20.00 -2.56 -0.98
N ARG A 140 20.11 -3.89 -1.17
CA ARG A 140 21.35 -4.52 -1.65
C ARG A 140 21.66 -4.12 -3.09
N LEU A 141 20.67 -4.14 -3.98
CA LEU A 141 20.85 -3.76 -5.38
C LEU A 141 21.13 -2.27 -5.53
N SER A 142 20.55 -1.41 -4.69
CA SER A 142 20.79 0.03 -4.69
C SER A 142 22.26 0.39 -4.36
N ARG A 143 22.99 -0.47 -3.64
CA ARG A 143 24.44 -0.29 -3.44
C ARG A 143 25.24 -0.39 -4.75
N HIS A 144 24.79 -1.20 -5.70
CA HIS A 144 25.46 -1.38 -7.00
C HIS A 144 24.86 -0.46 -8.07
N TYR A 145 23.53 -0.34 -8.10
CA TYR A 145 22.77 0.46 -9.07
C TYR A 145 21.85 1.46 -8.34
N PRO A 146 22.41 2.57 -7.82
CA PRO A 146 21.67 3.49 -6.93
C PRO A 146 20.50 4.20 -7.61
N ASP A 147 20.54 4.35 -8.94
CA ASP A 147 19.50 5.04 -9.72
C ASP A 147 18.38 4.13 -10.21
N SER A 148 18.71 2.88 -10.52
CA SER A 148 17.85 2.00 -11.32
C SER A 148 17.32 0.81 -10.54
N ALA A 149 18.05 0.34 -9.51
CA ALA A 149 17.71 -0.88 -8.78
C ALA A 149 16.29 -0.87 -8.22
N ARG A 150 15.89 0.23 -7.58
CA ARG A 150 14.59 0.35 -6.92
C ARG A 150 13.43 0.33 -7.93
N ILE A 151 13.63 1.00 -9.07
CA ILE A 151 12.65 1.06 -10.15
C ILE A 151 12.52 -0.31 -10.82
N MET A 152 13.64 -1.01 -11.04
CA MET A 152 13.64 -2.38 -11.56
C MET A 152 12.88 -3.34 -10.65
N CYS A 153 13.08 -3.24 -9.32
CA CYS A 153 12.36 -4.07 -8.35
C CYS A 153 10.85 -3.81 -8.39
N ALA A 154 10.42 -2.54 -8.50
CA ALA A 154 9.02 -2.18 -8.60
C ALA A 154 8.39 -2.64 -9.92
N GLN A 155 9.09 -2.51 -11.05
CA GLN A 155 8.63 -3.01 -12.34
C GLN A 155 8.51 -4.53 -12.35
N PHE A 156 9.49 -5.24 -11.79
CA PHE A 156 9.40 -6.69 -11.63
C PHE A 156 8.17 -7.10 -10.80
N SER A 157 7.94 -6.42 -9.68
CA SER A 157 6.81 -6.67 -8.80
C SER A 157 5.45 -6.44 -9.48
N ALA A 158 5.27 -5.29 -10.14
CA ALA A 158 4.06 -4.99 -10.91
C ALA A 158 3.87 -5.95 -12.10
N PHE A 159 4.96 -6.32 -12.79
CA PHE A 159 4.91 -7.27 -13.89
C PHE A 159 4.48 -8.67 -13.41
N MET A 160 5.05 -9.18 -12.31
CA MET A 160 4.70 -10.49 -11.74
C MET A 160 3.25 -10.54 -11.26
N GLY A 161 2.63 -9.41 -10.94
CA GLY A 161 1.19 -9.33 -10.66
C GLY A 161 0.31 -9.84 -11.82
N ILE A 162 0.73 -9.63 -13.07
CA ILE A 162 -0.03 -10.05 -14.27
C ILE A 162 -0.10 -11.59 -14.42
N PRO A 163 1.01 -12.34 -14.53
CA PRO A 163 0.97 -13.79 -14.70
C PRO A 163 0.34 -14.47 -13.48
N PHE A 164 0.59 -14.00 -12.26
CA PHE A 164 -0.04 -14.61 -11.08
C PHE A 164 -1.55 -14.36 -11.03
N SER A 165 -2.03 -13.17 -11.40
CA SER A 165 -3.48 -12.92 -11.50
C SER A 165 -4.13 -13.78 -12.58
N TRP A 166 -3.46 -13.97 -13.73
CA TRP A 166 -3.91 -14.85 -14.79
C TRP A 166 -3.99 -16.31 -14.34
N ILE A 167 -2.91 -16.81 -13.71
CA ILE A 167 -2.85 -18.19 -13.21
C ILE A 167 -3.96 -18.43 -12.19
N LEU A 168 -4.09 -17.53 -11.22
CA LEU A 168 -5.06 -17.65 -10.13
C LEU A 168 -6.51 -17.67 -10.62
N LEU A 169 -6.88 -16.75 -11.52
CA LEU A 169 -8.29 -16.51 -11.88
C LEU A 169 -8.74 -17.28 -13.13
N THR A 170 -7.81 -17.77 -13.96
CA THR A 170 -8.12 -18.43 -15.24
C THR A 170 -7.55 -19.84 -15.36
N VAL A 171 -6.32 -20.10 -14.89
CA VAL A 171 -5.65 -21.40 -15.10
C VAL A 171 -6.11 -22.44 -14.08
N ILE A 172 -6.27 -22.04 -12.81
CA ILE A 172 -6.73 -22.95 -11.77
C ILE A 172 -8.25 -23.19 -11.96
N PRO A 173 -8.69 -24.45 -12.15
CA PRO A 173 -10.11 -24.76 -12.24
C PRO A 173 -10.82 -24.31 -10.96
N GLN A 174 -11.97 -23.64 -11.11
CA GLN A 174 -12.80 -23.15 -10.02
C GLN A 174 -13.54 -24.31 -9.32
N SER A 175 -12.76 -25.16 -8.63
CA SER A 175 -13.22 -26.26 -7.79
C SER A 175 -12.54 -26.21 -6.43
N THR A 176 -13.21 -26.73 -5.41
CA THR A 176 -12.70 -26.83 -4.04
C THR A 176 -11.55 -27.82 -3.89
N ASP A 177 -11.39 -28.76 -4.84
CA ASP A 177 -10.34 -29.78 -4.84
C ASP A 177 -8.91 -29.19 -4.94
N TYR A 178 -8.78 -28.00 -5.54
CA TYR A 178 -7.49 -27.37 -5.83
C TYR A 178 -7.01 -26.39 -4.76
N TRP A 179 -7.44 -26.58 -3.50
CA TRP A 179 -7.09 -25.67 -2.39
C TRP A 179 -5.58 -25.40 -2.29
N PHE A 180 -4.74 -26.43 -2.42
CA PHE A 180 -3.28 -26.28 -2.35
C PHE A 180 -2.71 -25.45 -3.50
N ALA A 181 -3.25 -25.57 -4.71
CA ALA A 181 -2.82 -24.77 -5.86
C ALA A 181 -3.15 -23.28 -5.65
N TYR A 182 -4.34 -22.97 -5.09
CA TYR A 182 -4.70 -21.62 -4.69
C TYR A 182 -3.77 -21.07 -3.61
N ALA A 183 -3.50 -21.87 -2.57
CA ALA A 183 -2.63 -21.48 -1.46
C ALA A 183 -1.21 -21.11 -1.93
N VAL A 184 -0.60 -21.97 -2.74
CA VAL A 184 0.75 -21.76 -3.29
C VAL A 184 0.79 -20.53 -4.20
N THR A 185 -0.19 -20.40 -5.09
CA THR A 185 -0.26 -19.27 -6.03
C THR A 185 -0.44 -17.94 -5.30
N LEU A 186 -1.34 -17.88 -4.31
CA LEU A 186 -1.54 -16.69 -3.49
C LEU A 186 -0.32 -16.33 -2.66
N PHE A 187 0.38 -17.33 -2.10
CA PHE A 187 1.58 -17.08 -1.32
C PHE A 187 2.69 -16.44 -2.18
N PHE A 188 2.97 -17.01 -3.36
CA PHE A 188 3.96 -16.46 -4.29
C PHE A 188 3.53 -15.13 -4.91
N MET A 189 2.25 -14.99 -5.21
CA MET A 189 1.67 -13.72 -5.64
C MET A 189 1.89 -12.64 -4.58
N GLY A 190 1.52 -12.91 -3.31
CA GLY A 190 1.72 -11.99 -2.20
C GLY A 190 3.19 -11.62 -2.01
N ILE A 191 4.10 -12.60 -2.12
CA ILE A 191 5.54 -12.34 -2.06
C ILE A 191 5.95 -11.38 -3.16
N THR A 192 5.45 -11.51 -4.37
CA THR A 192 5.97 -10.76 -5.52
C THR A 192 5.33 -9.39 -5.72
N ILE A 193 4.04 -9.21 -5.42
CA ILE A 193 3.32 -7.95 -5.68
C ILE A 193 3.53 -6.86 -4.61
N SER A 194 4.05 -7.21 -3.43
CA SER A 194 4.14 -6.29 -2.30
C SER A 194 5.38 -5.38 -2.32
N TRP A 195 6.27 -5.52 -3.30
CA TRP A 195 7.56 -4.84 -3.28
C TRP A 195 7.44 -3.36 -3.62
N CYS A 196 6.55 -2.97 -4.54
CA CYS A 196 6.44 -1.59 -5.04
C CYS A 196 6.52 -0.50 -3.94
N ALA A 197 5.76 -0.65 -2.85
CA ALA A 197 5.73 0.32 -1.77
C ALA A 197 7.00 0.32 -0.92
N THR A 198 7.50 -0.85 -0.53
CA THR A 198 8.65 -0.99 0.39
C THR A 198 9.99 -0.87 -0.31
N SER A 199 10.10 -1.29 -1.56
CA SER A 199 11.33 -1.30 -2.34
C SER A 199 11.60 0.02 -3.06
N ALA A 200 10.56 0.71 -3.53
CA ALA A 200 10.70 1.87 -4.40
C ALA A 200 10.02 3.12 -3.83
N ASN A 201 8.70 3.12 -3.65
CA ASN A 201 7.96 4.35 -3.38
C ASN A 201 8.43 5.02 -2.08
N ASN A 202 8.40 4.30 -0.95
CA ASN A 202 8.81 4.87 0.34
C ASN A 202 10.29 5.28 0.37
N PRO A 203 11.25 4.44 -0.06
CA PRO A 203 12.66 4.83 -0.07
C PRO A 203 13.00 6.00 -1.01
N MET A 204 12.35 6.08 -2.18
CA MET A 204 12.57 7.19 -3.12
C MET A 204 12.06 8.52 -2.56
N PHE A 205 10.91 8.53 -1.90
CA PHE A 205 10.45 9.72 -1.17
C PHE A 205 11.44 10.15 -0.07
N ALA A 206 12.01 9.18 0.66
CA ALA A 206 13.02 9.47 1.67
C ALA A 206 14.29 10.14 1.10
N GLU A 207 14.66 9.82 -0.14
CA GLU A 207 15.85 10.36 -0.80
C GLU A 207 15.62 11.71 -1.46
N VAL A 208 14.48 11.89 -2.12
CA VAL A 208 14.20 13.12 -2.88
C VAL A 208 13.85 14.28 -1.94
N VAL A 209 13.42 14.01 -0.71
CA VAL A 209 12.82 15.03 0.14
C VAL A 209 13.58 15.23 1.45
N PRO A 210 13.75 16.50 1.91
CA PRO A 210 14.39 16.82 3.18
C PRO A 210 13.68 16.17 4.37
N PRO A 211 14.42 15.78 5.44
CA PRO A 211 13.84 15.16 6.62
C PRO A 211 12.66 15.92 7.23
N LYS A 212 12.69 17.26 7.19
CA LYS A 212 11.64 18.15 7.71
C LYS A 212 10.27 17.94 7.05
N HIS A 213 10.21 17.45 5.81
CA HIS A 213 8.96 17.32 5.05
C HIS A 213 8.59 15.87 4.70
N ARG A 214 9.36 14.87 5.13
CA ARG A 214 9.11 13.46 4.76
C ARG A 214 7.74 12.96 5.21
N THR A 215 7.36 13.23 6.46
CA THR A 215 6.05 12.81 7.01
C THR A 215 4.89 13.37 6.20
N MET A 216 5.02 14.61 5.72
CA MET A 216 4.01 15.27 4.91
C MET A 216 3.83 14.58 3.57
N ILE A 217 4.91 14.18 2.91
CA ILE A 217 4.84 13.45 1.63
C ILE A 217 4.16 12.12 1.77
N TYR A 218 4.55 11.33 2.77
CA TYR A 218 3.92 10.04 3.01
C TYR A 218 2.43 10.21 3.30
N ALA A 219 2.04 11.23 4.06
CA ALA A 219 0.64 11.53 4.33
C ALA A 219 -0.12 11.91 3.05
N PHE A 220 0.44 12.78 2.20
CA PHE A 220 -0.20 13.16 0.94
C PHE A 220 -0.30 12.00 -0.04
N ASP A 221 0.78 11.23 -0.21
CA ASP A 221 0.80 10.03 -1.02
C ASP A 221 -0.33 9.07 -0.61
N ARG A 222 -0.40 8.71 0.67
CA ARG A 222 -1.46 7.82 1.19
C ARG A 222 -2.85 8.43 1.05
N ALA A 223 -3.01 9.73 1.24
CA ALA A 223 -4.29 10.41 1.08
C ALA A 223 -4.77 10.36 -0.38
N PHE A 224 -3.92 10.72 -1.35
CA PHE A 224 -4.27 10.67 -2.76
C PHE A 224 -4.51 9.24 -3.24
N GLU A 225 -3.56 8.33 -3.00
CA GLU A 225 -3.72 6.92 -3.40
C GLU A 225 -4.99 6.32 -2.80
N GLY A 226 -5.22 6.52 -1.49
CA GLY A 226 -6.38 5.97 -0.79
C GLY A 226 -7.72 6.57 -1.23
N SER A 227 -7.78 7.89 -1.44
CA SER A 227 -9.01 8.55 -1.91
C SER A 227 -9.42 8.06 -3.30
N PHE A 228 -8.49 7.95 -4.25
CA PHE A 228 -8.83 7.44 -5.59
C PHE A 228 -9.04 5.92 -5.62
N ALA A 229 -8.31 5.16 -4.78
CA ALA A 229 -8.55 3.73 -4.62
C ALA A 229 -9.99 3.42 -4.20
N SER A 230 -10.64 4.30 -3.42
CA SER A 230 -12.02 4.09 -3.00
C SER A 230 -13.02 3.96 -4.17
N LEU A 231 -12.73 4.57 -5.32
CA LEU A 231 -13.55 4.48 -6.54
C LEU A 231 -13.40 3.13 -7.27
N ALA A 232 -12.35 2.39 -6.96
CA ALA A 232 -12.02 1.13 -7.61
C ALA A 232 -12.97 -0.01 -7.23
N ALA A 233 -13.37 -0.10 -5.96
CA ALA A 233 -14.31 -1.13 -5.51
C ALA A 233 -15.68 -1.04 -6.20
N PRO A 234 -16.31 0.16 -6.32
CA PRO A 234 -17.48 0.36 -7.17
C PRO A 234 -17.23 0.03 -8.65
N ALA A 235 -16.05 0.39 -9.18
CA ALA A 235 -15.71 0.10 -10.57
C ALA A 235 -15.61 -1.41 -10.84
N VAL A 236 -15.02 -2.20 -9.93
CA VAL A 236 -14.97 -3.67 -10.00
C VAL A 236 -16.39 -4.23 -10.01
N GLY A 237 -17.27 -3.76 -9.13
CA GLY A 237 -18.68 -4.16 -9.09
C GLY A 237 -19.40 -3.86 -10.42
N LEU A 238 -19.27 -2.64 -10.93
CA LEU A 238 -19.90 -2.22 -12.19
C LEU A 238 -19.40 -2.99 -13.41
N VAL A 239 -18.09 -3.26 -13.50
CA VAL A 239 -17.51 -4.06 -14.59
C VAL A 239 -18.02 -5.49 -14.52
N THR A 240 -18.06 -6.06 -13.32
CA THR A 240 -18.54 -7.43 -13.10
C THR A 240 -20.02 -7.57 -13.45
N GLU A 241 -20.87 -6.62 -13.04
CA GLU A 241 -22.30 -6.61 -13.31
C GLU A 241 -22.63 -6.28 -14.78
N LYS A 242 -22.10 -5.18 -15.34
CA LYS A 242 -22.49 -4.70 -16.67
C LYS A 242 -21.78 -5.39 -17.83
N ILE A 243 -20.52 -5.79 -17.66
CA ILE A 243 -19.72 -6.38 -18.76
C ILE A 243 -19.78 -7.90 -18.73
N TYR A 244 -19.75 -8.50 -17.53
CA TYR A 244 -19.70 -9.95 -17.36
C TYR A 244 -21.03 -10.56 -16.91
N GLY A 245 -22.07 -9.74 -16.68
CA GLY A 245 -23.44 -10.21 -16.42
C GLY A 245 -23.63 -10.81 -15.03
N TYR A 246 -22.86 -10.39 -14.03
CA TYR A 246 -23.05 -10.83 -12.66
C TYR A 246 -24.34 -10.26 -12.08
N ASP A 247 -25.29 -11.13 -11.75
CA ASP A 247 -26.55 -10.73 -11.12
C ASP A 247 -26.50 -10.97 -9.60
N ALA A 248 -26.29 -9.89 -8.86
CA ALA A 248 -26.20 -9.94 -7.40
C ALA A 248 -27.48 -10.41 -6.70
N LYS A 249 -28.64 -10.41 -7.38
CA LYS A 249 -29.94 -10.78 -6.79
C LYS A 249 -30.26 -12.26 -6.92
N THR A 250 -29.66 -12.96 -7.88
CA THR A 250 -29.90 -14.39 -8.14
C THR A 250 -28.78 -15.28 -7.62
N VAL A 251 -27.62 -14.71 -7.29
CA VAL A 251 -26.47 -15.44 -6.75
C VAL A 251 -26.70 -15.77 -5.28
N ASN A 252 -26.84 -17.08 -4.99
CA ASN A 252 -26.96 -17.58 -3.64
C ASN A 252 -25.57 -17.91 -3.07
N ILE A 253 -25.01 -16.97 -2.31
CA ILE A 253 -23.68 -17.11 -1.66
C ILE A 253 -23.65 -18.34 -0.73
N ALA A 254 -24.79 -18.74 -0.15
CA ALA A 254 -24.87 -19.85 0.78
C ALA A 254 -24.67 -21.24 0.13
N ASN A 255 -24.98 -21.39 -1.15
CA ASN A 255 -24.86 -22.67 -1.87
C ASN A 255 -23.74 -22.66 -2.93
N GLY A 256 -23.03 -21.53 -3.09
CA GLY A 256 -22.10 -21.30 -4.19
C GLY A 256 -22.82 -21.05 -5.53
N SER A 257 -22.16 -20.36 -6.44
CA SER A 257 -22.65 -20.15 -7.81
C SER A 257 -21.47 -20.15 -8.76
N ALA A 258 -21.31 -21.26 -9.51
CA ALA A 258 -20.23 -21.40 -10.47
C ALA A 258 -20.27 -20.30 -11.57
N GLN A 259 -21.46 -19.93 -12.02
CA GLN A 259 -21.63 -18.86 -13.01
C GLN A 259 -21.29 -17.48 -12.43
N GLY A 260 -21.66 -17.23 -11.17
CA GLY A 260 -21.28 -16.01 -10.44
C GLY A 260 -19.78 -15.93 -10.17
N ALA A 261 -19.16 -17.04 -9.77
CA ALA A 261 -17.72 -17.15 -9.56
C ALA A 261 -16.92 -16.87 -10.84
N TYR A 262 -17.41 -17.35 -11.99
CA TYR A 262 -16.77 -17.12 -13.28
C TYR A 262 -16.94 -15.67 -13.79
N ALA A 263 -18.13 -15.09 -13.62
CA ALA A 263 -18.34 -13.68 -13.97
C ALA A 263 -17.47 -12.75 -13.09
N LEU A 264 -17.40 -13.03 -11.79
CA LEU A 264 -16.56 -12.28 -10.85
C LEU A 264 -15.06 -12.48 -11.14
N SER A 265 -14.60 -13.69 -11.44
CA SER A 265 -13.18 -13.93 -11.74
C SER A 265 -12.71 -13.15 -12.96
N ARG A 266 -13.55 -13.03 -14.00
CA ARG A 266 -13.23 -12.23 -15.20
C ARG A 266 -13.24 -10.72 -14.92
N GLY A 267 -14.17 -10.25 -14.09
CA GLY A 267 -14.18 -8.86 -13.61
C GLY A 267 -12.91 -8.52 -12.83
N LEU A 268 -12.52 -9.40 -11.90
CA LEU A 268 -11.28 -9.27 -11.12
C LEU A 268 -10.04 -9.33 -12.02
N LEU A 269 -9.99 -10.26 -12.98
CA LEU A 269 -8.85 -10.41 -13.89
C LEU A 269 -8.58 -9.12 -14.66
N THR A 270 -9.63 -8.52 -15.23
CA THR A 270 -9.52 -7.26 -15.99
C THR A 270 -9.06 -6.10 -15.09
N MET A 271 -9.60 -6.03 -13.88
CA MET A 271 -9.24 -5.02 -12.88
C MET A 271 -7.87 -5.23 -12.22
N MET A 272 -7.22 -6.36 -12.47
CA MET A 272 -5.86 -6.62 -11.99
C MET A 272 -4.84 -6.45 -13.13
N ILE A 273 -5.07 -7.08 -14.28
CA ILE A 273 -4.10 -7.08 -15.39
C ILE A 273 -3.94 -5.68 -16.00
N LEU A 274 -5.04 -4.97 -16.28
CA LEU A 274 -4.94 -3.64 -16.91
C LEU A 274 -4.20 -2.65 -16.00
N PRO A 275 -4.55 -2.50 -14.71
CA PRO A 275 -3.82 -1.56 -13.86
C PRO A 275 -2.37 -1.99 -13.61
N PHE A 276 -2.07 -3.28 -13.43
CA PHE A 276 -0.68 -3.74 -13.30
C PHE A 276 0.15 -3.42 -14.54
N GLY A 277 -0.40 -3.66 -15.75
CA GLY A 277 0.27 -3.31 -17.01
C GLY A 277 0.53 -1.81 -17.12
N ILE A 278 -0.46 -0.99 -16.79
CA ILE A 278 -0.32 0.48 -16.79
C ILE A 278 0.69 0.94 -15.72
N CYS A 279 0.73 0.33 -14.54
CA CYS A 279 1.73 0.62 -13.51
C CYS A 279 3.15 0.38 -13.99
N VAL A 280 3.41 -0.74 -14.69
CA VAL A 280 4.73 -1.04 -15.26
C VAL A 280 5.18 0.08 -16.21
N LEU A 281 4.25 0.61 -17.02
CA LEU A 281 4.52 1.72 -17.93
C LEU A 281 4.81 3.03 -17.18
N PHE A 282 4.09 3.33 -16.10
CA PHE A 282 4.34 4.53 -15.29
C PHE A 282 5.67 4.51 -14.54
N TYR A 283 6.23 3.33 -14.26
CA TYR A 283 7.58 3.24 -13.71
C TYR A 283 8.70 3.52 -14.72
N SER A 284 8.45 3.40 -16.03
CA SER A 284 9.48 3.59 -17.06
C SER A 284 10.04 5.03 -17.14
N PRO A 285 9.22 6.11 -17.09
CA PRO A 285 9.73 7.48 -17.02
C PRO A 285 10.59 7.77 -15.78
N LEU A 286 10.40 6.99 -14.72
CA LEU A 286 11.05 7.20 -13.43
C LEU A 286 12.58 7.03 -13.51
N TYR A 287 13.09 6.21 -14.45
CA TYR A 287 14.53 6.02 -14.64
C TYR A 287 15.28 7.31 -14.97
N LEU A 288 14.63 8.23 -15.67
CA LEU A 288 15.23 9.51 -16.07
C LEU A 288 14.97 10.59 -15.02
N VAL A 289 13.74 10.63 -14.50
CA VAL A 289 13.28 11.69 -13.58
C VAL A 289 13.87 11.53 -12.19
N PHE A 290 13.94 10.31 -11.67
CA PHE A 290 14.44 10.05 -10.32
C PHE A 290 15.90 10.47 -10.16
N LYS A 291 16.74 10.17 -11.15
CA LYS A 291 18.16 10.56 -11.14
C LYS A 291 18.30 12.08 -11.00
N HIS A 292 17.56 12.83 -11.82
CA HIS A 292 17.60 14.30 -11.80
C HIS A 292 17.10 14.88 -10.47
N ASP A 293 15.96 14.39 -9.97
CA ASP A 293 15.37 14.90 -8.72
C ASP A 293 16.24 14.55 -7.49
N ARG A 294 16.85 13.36 -7.48
CA ARG A 294 17.76 12.94 -6.40
C ARG A 294 19.03 13.78 -6.38
N ASP A 295 19.62 14.07 -7.54
CA ASP A 295 20.83 14.88 -7.62
C ASP A 295 20.55 16.33 -7.22
N ASN A 296 19.40 16.90 -7.61
CA ASN A 296 18.93 18.20 -7.14
C ASN A 296 18.74 18.22 -5.61
N ALA A 297 18.17 17.16 -5.03
CA ALA A 297 17.99 17.04 -3.60
C ALA A 297 19.32 16.94 -2.83
N LYS A 298 20.32 16.25 -3.40
CA LYS A 298 21.68 16.19 -2.85
C LYS A 298 22.33 17.58 -2.83
N VAL A 299 22.26 18.32 -3.94
CA VAL A 299 22.80 19.69 -4.04
C VAL A 299 22.13 20.63 -3.03
N ALA A 300 20.81 20.54 -2.86
CA ALA A 300 20.10 21.33 -1.85
C ALA A 300 20.57 20.99 -0.43
N ARG A 301 20.78 19.71 -0.11
CA ARG A 301 21.31 19.30 1.21
C ARG A 301 22.72 19.79 1.48
N PHE A 302 23.60 19.79 0.47
CA PHE A 302 24.95 20.33 0.63
C PHE A 302 24.93 21.82 0.94
N LYS A 303 24.08 22.59 0.24
CA LYS A 303 23.91 24.03 0.52
C LYS A 303 23.37 24.29 1.93
N ASP A 304 22.39 23.50 2.37
CA ASP A 304 21.84 23.62 3.73
C ASP A 304 22.88 23.24 4.80
N GLN A 305 23.85 22.36 4.50
CA GLN A 305 24.94 22.00 5.41
C GLN A 305 26.09 23.01 5.42
N GLU A 306 26.36 23.71 4.32
CA GLU A 306 27.36 24.78 4.26
C GLU A 306 26.88 26.08 4.94
N LEU A 307 25.57 26.23 5.14
CA LEU A 307 24.95 27.38 5.81
C LEU A 307 24.80 27.21 7.33
N ILE A 308 25.23 26.07 7.90
CA ILE A 308 25.24 25.76 9.34
C ILE A 308 26.70 25.78 9.82
#